data_AF-A0A660RIB8-F1
#
_entry.id   AF-A0A660RIB8-F1
#
_cell.length_a   1.000
_cell.length_b   1.000
_cell.length_c   1.000
_cell.angle_alpha   90.00
_cell.angle_beta   90.00
_cell.angle_gamma   90.00
#
_symmetry.space_group_name_H-M   'P 1'
#
loop_
_entity.id
_entity.type
_entity.pdbx_description
1 polymer ?
#
loop_
_entity_poly.entity_id
_entity_poly.type
_entity_poly.pdbx_seq_one_letter_code
_entity_poly.pdbx_strand_id
1 'polypeptide(L)' 'MCIGIILEIAESRYNRSSTILSGQIPHRHWHDLFPDPATADAIMDRIIHNAYILPLDSKKSIGIDF' A
#
# COMPACT_ATOMS: atom_id res chain seq x y z
N MET A 1 -0.35 -9.70 5.13
CA MET A 1 -1.29 -8.66 4.65
C MET A 1 -2.54 -9.40 4.16
N CYS A 2 -3.65 -9.34 4.89
CA CYS A 2 -4.88 -10.05 4.48
C CYS A 2 -5.55 -9.27 3.35
N ILE A 3 -5.34 -9.72 2.12
CA ILE A 3 -5.75 -9.08 0.88
C ILE A 3 -7.25 -8.78 0.81
N GLY A 4 -8.11 -9.71 1.27
CA GLY A 4 -9.57 -9.54 1.19
C GLY A 4 -10.10 -8.35 2.02
N ILE A 5 -9.50 -8.07 3.18
CA ILE A 5 -9.93 -6.98 4.07
C ILE A 5 -9.52 -5.61 3.50
N ILE A 6 -8.48 -5.56 2.67
CA ILE A 6 -7.95 -4.30 2.13
C ILE A 6 -8.91 -3.67 1.14
N LEU A 7 -9.55 -4.46 0.27
CA LEU A 7 -10.50 -3.91 -0.70
C LEU A 7 -11.71 -3.27 0.00
N GLU A 8 -12.28 -3.97 0.98
CA GLU A 8 -13.43 -3.47 1.75
C GLU A 8 -13.11 -2.17 2.48
N ILE A 9 -11.93 -2.10 3.14
CA ILE A 9 -11.47 -0.87 3.79
C ILE A 9 -11.19 0.22 2.76
N ALA A 10 -10.56 -0.10 1.64
CA ALA A 10 -10.25 0.87 0.59
C ALA A 10 -11.53 1.49 0.02
N GLU A 11 -12.55 0.68 -0.29
CA GLU A 11 -13.84 1.16 -0.79
C GLU A 11 -14.59 2.02 0.24
N SER A 12 -14.62 1.59 1.50
CA SER A 12 -15.27 2.35 2.58
C SER A 12 -14.62 3.72 2.82
N ARG A 13 -13.30 3.82 2.62
CA ARG A 13 -12.52 5.04 2.86
C ARG A 13 -12.29 5.91 1.62
N TYR A 14 -12.49 5.36 0.43
CA TYR A 14 -12.19 6.04 -0.83
C TYR A 14 -12.88 7.40 -0.91
N ASN A 15 -12.10 8.45 -1.12
CA ASN A 15 -12.54 9.85 -1.21
C ASN A 15 -13.35 10.37 0.00
N ARG A 16 -13.24 9.72 1.17
CA ARG A 16 -13.94 10.11 2.41
C ARG A 16 -13.00 10.49 3.54
N SER A 17 -11.87 9.79 3.68
CA SER A 17 -10.90 10.04 4.74
C SER A 17 -9.50 9.57 4.34
N SER A 18 -8.47 10.16 4.97
CA SER A 18 -7.09 9.73 4.78
C SER A 18 -6.84 8.36 5.41
N THR A 19 -6.06 7.52 4.74
CA THR A 19 -5.69 6.18 5.22
C THR A 19 -4.17 6.04 5.15
N ILE A 20 -3.55 5.60 6.25
CA ILE A 20 -2.11 5.29 6.30
C ILE A 20 -1.96 3.78 6.18
N LEU A 21 -1.19 3.32 5.19
CA LEU A 21 -0.73 1.94 5.08
C LEU A 21 0.78 1.86 5.27
N SER A 22 1.22 0.84 6.00
CA SER A 22 2.63 0.50 6.17
C SER A 22 2.80 -1.00 5.99
N GLY A 23 3.88 -1.40 5.32
CA GLY A 23 4.19 -2.78 5.01
C GLY A 23 5.67 -2.95 4.68
N GLN A 24 6.16 -4.18 4.82
CA GLN A 24 7.55 -4.53 4.54
C GLN A 24 7.84 -4.74 3.06
N ILE A 25 6.79 -4.92 2.25
CA ILE A 25 6.90 -5.15 0.81
C ILE A 25 6.75 -3.80 0.11
N PRO A 26 7.65 -3.43 -0.81
CA PRO A 26 7.51 -2.20 -1.59
C PRO A 26 6.25 -2.24 -2.45
N HIS A 27 5.58 -1.08 -2.59
CA HIS A 27 4.32 -0.94 -3.34
C HIS A 27 4.37 -1.52 -4.76
N ARG A 28 5.54 -1.53 -5.41
CA ARG A 28 5.73 -2.07 -6.75
C ARG A 28 5.47 -3.58 -6.85
N HIS A 29 5.65 -4.31 -5.75
CA HIS A 29 5.41 -5.75 -5.71
C HIS A 29 4.04 -6.09 -5.13
N TRP A 30 3.20 -5.09 -4.85
CA TRP A 30 1.88 -5.36 -4.26
C TRP A 30 0.95 -6.04 -5.25
N HIS A 31 1.06 -5.72 -6.54
CA HIS A 31 0.26 -6.34 -7.60
C HIS A 31 0.39 -7.87 -7.56
N ASP A 32 1.62 -8.38 -7.41
CA ASP A 32 1.94 -9.81 -7.36
C ASP A 32 1.39 -10.53 -6.12
N LEU A 33 0.99 -9.78 -5.08
CA LEU A 33 0.42 -10.37 -3.86
C LEU A 33 -1.03 -10.78 -4.07
N PHE A 34 -1.72 -10.21 -5.06
CA PHE A 34 -3.12 -10.48 -5.31
C PHE A 34 -3.28 -11.70 -6.24
N PRO A 35 -4.19 -12.63 -5.92
CA PRO A 35 -4.42 -13.82 -6.77
C PRO A 35 -5.17 -13.49 -8.07
N ASP A 36 -5.92 -12.39 -8.09
CA ASP A 36 -6.70 -11.93 -9.24
C ASP A 36 -6.19 -10.57 -9.71
N PRO A 37 -5.72 -10.44 -10.97
CA PRO A 37 -5.22 -9.19 -11.53
C PRO A 37 -6.25 -8.05 -11.52
N ALA A 38 -7.53 -8.33 -11.76
CA ALA A 38 -8.57 -7.30 -11.79
C ALA A 38 -8.79 -6.69 -10.39
N THR A 39 -8.77 -7.53 -9.36
CA THR A 39 -8.80 -7.09 -7.96
C THR A 39 -7.55 -6.30 -7.59
N ALA A 40 -6.38 -6.73 -8.06
CA ALA A 40 -5.11 -6.04 -7.85
C ALA A 40 -5.17 -4.60 -8.41
N ASP A 41 -5.59 -4.47 -9.67
CA ASP A 41 -5.74 -3.18 -10.34
C ASP A 41 -6.72 -2.28 -9.59
N ALA A 42 -7.88 -2.81 -9.20
CA ALA A 42 -8.90 -2.07 -8.49
C ALA A 42 -8.41 -1.50 -7.14
N ILE A 43 -7.64 -2.27 -6.39
CA ILE A 43 -7.07 -1.86 -5.10
C ILE A 43 -5.93 -0.85 -5.32
N MET A 44 -5.04 -1.13 -6.26
CA MET A 44 -3.91 -0.26 -6.60
C MET A 44 -4.38 1.12 -7.05
N ASP A 45 -5.42 1.20 -7.88
CA ASP A 45 -6.01 2.49 -8.29
C ASP A 45 -6.61 3.27 -7.11
N ARG A 46 -7.28 2.58 -6.17
CA ARG A 46 -7.92 3.25 -5.04
C ARG A 46 -6.93 3.71 -3.97
N ILE A 47 -5.87 2.95 -3.75
CA ILE A 47 -4.92 3.18 -2.66
C ILE A 47 -3.69 3.95 -3.16
N ILE A 48 -3.05 3.50 -4.23
CA ILE A 48 -1.74 4.02 -4.66
C ILE A 48 -1.88 5.30 -5.49
N HIS A 49 -2.92 5.41 -6.32
CA HIS A 49 -3.07 6.53 -7.26
C HIS A 49 -3.08 7.91 -6.55
N ASN A 50 -3.65 7.98 -5.34
CA ASN A 50 -3.72 9.20 -4.53
C ASN A 50 -2.81 9.14 -3.28
N ALA A 51 -1.90 8.17 -3.18
CA ALA A 51 -1.04 8.03 -2.00
C ALA A 51 0.24 8.85 -2.11
N TYR A 52 0.65 9.40 -0.97
CA TYR A 52 2.03 9.80 -0.76
C TYR A 52 2.86 8.58 -0.35
N ILE A 53 3.82 8.20 -1.20
CA ILE A 53 4.66 7.03 -0.96
C ILE A 53 5.90 7.47 -0.16
N LEU A 54 6.02 6.94 1.06
CA LEU A 54 7.15 7.19 1.94
C LEU A 54 8.00 5.91 2.06
N PRO A 55 9.10 5.79 1.29
CA PRO A 55 9.99 4.65 1.41
C PRO A 55 10.70 4.69 2.78
N LEU A 56 10.52 3.63 3.56
CA LEU A 56 11.19 3.47 4.85
C LEU A 56 12.50 2.70 4.65
N ASP A 57 13.60 3.30 5.11
CA ASP A 57 14.93 2.68 5.13
C ASP A 57 15.44 2.68 6.56
N SER A 58 15.74 1.49 7.09
CA SER A 58 16.20 1.32 8.46
C SER A 58 17.56 1.97 8.69
N LYS A 59 18.46 1.99 7.70
CA LYS A 59 19.80 2.58 7.82
C LYS A 59 19.73 4.09 7.98
N LYS A 60 18.92 4.74 7.13
CA LYS A 60 18.65 6.18 7.19
C LYS A 60 17.89 6.59 8.44
N SER A 61 16.95 5.75 8.90
CA SER A 61 16.13 6.02 10.08
C SER A 61 16.94 6.00 11.39
N ILE A 62 17.94 5.14 11.46
CA ILE A 62 18.72 4.91 12.68
C ILE A 62 20.05 5.69 12.70
N GLY A 63 20.34 6.47 11.64
CA GLY A 63 21.45 7.42 11.58
C GLY A 63 22.84 6.81 11.45
N ILE A 64 22.94 5.55 11.02
CA ILE A 64 24.20 4.86 10.68
C ILE A 64 24.35 4.85 9.16
N ASP A 65 24.55 6.05 8.62
CA ASP A 65 25.14 6.24 7.30
C ASP A 65 26.65 6.40 7.51
N PHE A 66 27.34 5.31 7.91
CA PHE A 66 28.81 5.23 7.97
C PHE A 66 29.32 4.27 6.90
#